data_AF-A0A1C4AEV8-F1
#
_entry.id   AF-A0A1C4AEV8-F1
#
_cell.length_a   1.000
_cell.length_b   1.000
_cell.length_c   1.000
_cell.angle_alpha   90.00
_cell.angle_beta   90.00
_cell.angle_gamma   90.00
#
_symmetry.space_group_name_H-M   'P 1'
#
loop_
_entity.id
_entity.type
_entity.pdbx_description
1 polymer ?
#
loop_
_entity_poly.entity_id
_entity_poly.type
_entity_poly.pdbx_seq_one_letter_code
_entity_poly.pdbx_strand_id
1 'polypeptide(L)'
;MTEEEEKPQGGIDMRLVRFFSKIIRTVFIGLFWMMVNVFIGLYLGYGLPDQASVGQLVGCYIFFGITLVAYLYYVYRLWRDRFKQQP
;
A
#
# COMPACT_ATOMS: atom_id res chain seq x y z
N MET A 1 -10.56 52.80 -16.49
CA MET A 1 -9.64 51.94 -15.74
C MET A 1 -10.32 50.59 -15.67
N THR A 2 -9.89 49.65 -16.51
CA THR A 2 -10.43 48.29 -16.54
C THR A 2 -9.90 47.56 -15.32
N GLU A 3 -10.77 47.35 -14.34
CA GLU A 3 -10.52 46.48 -13.19
C GLU A 3 -10.54 45.04 -13.72
N GLU A 4 -9.35 44.49 -13.99
CA GLU A 4 -9.19 43.06 -14.18
C GLU A 4 -9.43 42.40 -12.83
N GLU A 5 -10.60 41.76 -12.68
CA GLU A 5 -10.87 40.86 -11.57
C GLU A 5 -9.95 39.64 -11.69
N GLU A 6 -8.73 39.74 -11.13
CA GLU A 6 -7.89 38.59 -10.81
C GLU A 6 -8.59 37.73 -9.75
N LYS A 7 -9.44 36.83 -10.23
CA LYS A 7 -10.02 35.75 -9.44
C LYS A 7 -8.86 34.89 -8.91
N PRO A 8 -8.62 34.76 -7.60
CA PRO A 8 -7.52 33.97 -7.10
C PRO A 8 -7.84 32.48 -7.32
N GLN A 9 -7.47 31.95 -8.48
CA GLN A 9 -7.46 30.51 -8.78
C GLN A 9 -6.26 29.81 -8.10
N GLY A 10 -5.92 30.22 -6.87
CA GLY A 10 -4.72 29.78 -6.16
C GLY A 10 -4.99 28.80 -5.01
N GLY A 11 -6.23 28.31 -4.85
CA GLY A 11 -6.53 27.31 -3.84
C GLY A 11 -6.07 25.93 -4.29
N ILE A 12 -5.04 25.38 -3.65
CA ILE A 12 -4.63 23.97 -3.84
C ILE A 12 -5.91 23.11 -3.86
N ASP A 13 -6.13 22.40 -4.98
CA ASP A 13 -7.33 21.61 -5.15
C ASP A 13 -7.36 20.50 -4.08
N MET A 14 -8.16 20.75 -3.04
CA MET A 14 -8.25 19.88 -1.86
C MET A 14 -8.73 18.47 -2.24
N ARG A 15 -9.41 18.31 -3.39
CA ARG A 15 -9.72 17.00 -3.97
C ARG A 15 -8.47 16.26 -4.40
N LEU A 16 -7.54 16.95 -5.05
CA LEU A 16 -6.30 16.39 -5.55
C LEU A 16 -5.39 15.94 -4.41
N VAL A 17 -5.23 16.78 -3.37
CA VAL A 17 -4.46 16.43 -2.16
C VAL A 17 -5.05 15.21 -1.45
N ARG A 18 -6.37 15.12 -1.35
CA ARG A 18 -7.05 13.95 -0.74
C ARG A 18 -6.80 12.67 -1.55
N PHE A 19 -6.72 12.76 -2.87
CA PHE A 19 -6.39 11.64 -3.74
C PHE A 19 -4.93 11.21 -3.56
N PHE A 20 -3.98 12.15 -3.62
CA PHE A 20 -2.56 11.87 -3.39
C PHE A 20 -2.29 11.31 -1.99
N SER A 21 -2.86 11.91 -0.94
CA SER A 21 -2.74 11.41 0.44
C SER A 21 -3.21 9.96 0.56
N LYS A 22 -4.26 9.58 -0.17
CA LYS A 22 -4.75 8.19 -0.20
C LYS A 22 -3.77 7.25 -0.93
N ILE A 23 -3.18 7.69 -2.03
CA ILE A 23 -2.12 6.93 -2.73
C ILE A 23 -0.93 6.73 -1.79
N ILE A 24 -0.41 7.81 -1.21
CA ILE A 24 0.71 7.79 -0.26
C ILE A 24 0.41 6.82 0.87
N ARG A 25 -0.79 6.87 1.46
CA ARG A 25 -1.20 5.94 2.52
C ARG A 25 -1.18 4.49 2.05
N THR A 26 -1.66 4.21 0.85
CA THR A 26 -1.67 2.85 0.28
C THR A 26 -0.25 2.34 0.05
N VAL A 27 0.63 3.19 -0.48
CA VAL A 27 2.06 2.89 -0.69
C VAL A 27 2.79 2.68 0.64
N PHE A 28 2.56 3.53 1.64
CA PHE A 28 3.13 3.37 2.98
C PHE A 28 2.71 2.07 3.65
N ILE A 29 1.42 1.72 3.58
CA ILE A 29 0.93 0.44 4.08
C ILE A 29 1.57 -0.72 3.32
N GLY A 30 1.72 -0.63 2.00
CA GLY A 30 2.41 -1.65 1.21
C GLY A 30 3.88 -1.81 1.59
N LEU A 31 4.61 -0.70 1.75
CA LEU A 31 6.01 -0.70 2.21
C LEU A 31 6.13 -1.28 3.62
N PHE A 32 5.28 -0.86 4.55
CA PHE A 32 5.27 -1.37 5.91
C PHE A 32 4.96 -2.86 5.93
N TRP A 33 4.01 -3.31 5.10
CA TRP A 33 3.66 -4.71 4.95
C TRP A 33 4.81 -5.54 4.39
N MET A 34 5.53 -5.02 3.37
CA MET A 34 6.72 -5.66 2.84
C MET A 34 7.85 -5.72 3.87
N MET A 35 8.03 -4.67 4.68
CA MET A 35 9.01 -4.67 5.76
C MET A 35 8.72 -5.78 6.78
N VAL A 36 7.46 -5.93 7.21
CA VAL A 36 7.04 -7.03 8.09
C VAL A 36 7.30 -8.40 7.44
N ASN A 37 7.03 -8.56 6.15
CA ASN A 37 7.32 -9.80 5.43
C ASN A 37 8.82 -10.15 5.42
N VAL A 38 9.67 -9.16 5.16
CA VAL A 38 11.14 -9.35 5.21
C VAL A 38 11.57 -9.68 6.62
N PHE A 39 11.07 -8.98 7.64
CA PHE A 39 11.36 -9.27 9.04
C PHE A 39 10.99 -10.71 9.40
N ILE A 40 9.79 -11.16 9.04
CA ILE A 40 9.35 -12.54 9.34
C ILE A 40 10.19 -13.55 8.57
N GLY A 41 10.46 -13.32 7.28
CA GLY A 41 11.27 -14.20 6.45
C GLY A 41 12.73 -14.32 6.91
N LEU A 42 13.31 -13.22 7.41
CA LEU A 42 14.67 -13.21 7.95
C LEU A 42 14.73 -13.77 9.38
N TYR A 43 13.78 -13.40 10.25
CA TYR A 43 13.77 -13.76 11.68
C TYR A 43 13.51 -15.25 11.89
N LEU A 44 12.73 -15.89 11.03
CA LEU A 44 12.53 -17.34 11.07
C LEU A 44 13.77 -18.13 10.56
N GLY A 45 14.80 -17.45 10.05
CA GLY A 45 16.03 -18.10 9.55
C GLY A 45 15.85 -18.84 8.22
N TYR A 46 14.69 -18.71 7.57
CA TYR A 46 14.30 -19.46 6.37
C TYR A 46 14.95 -18.96 5.07
N GLY A 47 15.69 -17.86 5.12
CA GLY A 47 16.43 -17.31 3.98
C GLY A 47 17.82 -17.91 3.75
N LEU A 48 18.27 -18.82 4.62
CA LEU A 48 19.58 -19.47 4.52
C LEU A 48 19.40 -20.93 4.05
N PRO A 49 19.67 -21.26 2.77
CA PRO A 49 19.52 -22.62 2.25
C PRO A 49 20.46 -23.63 2.93
N ASP A 50 21.51 -23.14 3.60
CA ASP A 50 22.53 -23.97 4.26
C ASP A 50 22.10 -24.52 5.64
N GLN A 51 20.99 -24.01 6.23
CA GLN A 51 20.50 -24.45 7.54
C GLN A 51 18.97 -24.69 7.60
N ALA A 52 18.22 -24.35 6.54
CA ALA A 52 16.76 -24.43 6.56
C ALA A 52 16.22 -25.78 6.05
N SER A 53 15.30 -26.37 6.81
CA SER A 53 14.55 -27.58 6.42
C SER A 53 13.61 -27.29 5.25
N VAL A 54 13.33 -28.28 4.39
CA VAL A 54 12.39 -28.13 3.25
C VAL A 54 11.02 -27.58 3.69
N GLY A 55 10.53 -27.98 4.88
CA GLY A 55 9.25 -27.50 5.40
C GLY A 55 9.25 -26.02 5.79
N GLN A 56 10.41 -25.48 6.13
CA GLN A 56 10.60 -24.09 6.52
C GLN A 56 10.57 -23.16 5.30
N LEU A 57 11.23 -23.56 4.21
CA LEU A 57 11.14 -22.90 2.90
C LEU A 57 9.69 -22.85 2.39
N VAL A 58 9.00 -23.99 2.40
CA VAL A 58 7.59 -24.08 1.96
C VAL A 58 6.67 -23.20 2.82
N GLY A 59 6.85 -23.20 4.14
CA GLY A 59 6.14 -22.30 5.04
C GLY A 59 6.37 -20.83 4.73
N CYS A 60 7.60 -20.46 4.39
CA CYS A 60 7.94 -19.08 4.01
C CYS A 60 7.24 -18.64 2.72
N TYR A 61 7.20 -19.49 1.69
CA TYR A 61 6.53 -19.18 0.43
C TYR A 61 5.00 -19.16 0.56
N ILE A 62 4.40 -20.06 1.35
CA ILE A 62 2.96 -20.03 1.63
C ILE A 62 2.61 -18.75 2.39
N PHE A 63 3.39 -18.39 3.41
CA PHE A 63 3.20 -17.15 4.16
C PHE A 63 3.28 -15.93 3.26
N PHE A 64 4.32 -15.85 2.41
CA PHE A 64 4.47 -14.78 1.43
C PHE A 64 3.30 -14.71 0.43
N GLY A 65 2.79 -15.86 -0.02
CA GLY A 65 1.61 -15.93 -0.88
C GLY A 65 0.35 -15.40 -0.18
N ILE A 66 0.11 -15.80 1.07
CA ILE A 66 -1.04 -15.34 1.86
C ILE A 66 -0.96 -13.83 2.10
N THR A 67 0.21 -13.31 2.47
CA THR A 67 0.39 -11.88 2.74
C THR A 67 0.25 -11.04 1.47
N LEU A 68 0.65 -11.55 0.31
CA LEU A 68 0.42 -10.91 -0.99
C LEU A 68 -1.08 -10.82 -1.33
N VAL A 69 -1.82 -11.93 -1.20
CA VAL A 69 -3.27 -11.95 -1.48
C VAL A 69 -4.01 -11.04 -0.51
N ALA A 70 -3.65 -11.04 0.78
CA ALA A 70 -4.22 -10.14 1.78
C ALA A 70 -3.99 -8.66 1.43
N TYR A 71 -2.78 -8.31 0.97
CA TYR A 71 -2.46 -6.95 0.54
C TYR A 71 -3.27 -6.53 -0.69
N LEU A 72 -3.32 -7.38 -1.72
CA LEU A 72 -4.11 -7.14 -2.93
C LEU A 72 -5.60 -6.95 -2.60
N TYR A 73 -6.15 -7.79 -1.72
CA TYR A 73 -7.53 -7.66 -1.25
C TYR A 73 -7.76 -6.35 -0.49
N TYR A 74 -6.83 -5.95 0.38
CA TYR A 74 -6.91 -4.69 1.12
C TYR A 74 -6.93 -3.48 0.19
N VAL A 75 -6.01 -3.44 -0.79
CA VAL A 75 -5.96 -2.38 -1.80
C VAL A 75 -7.26 -2.38 -2.61
N TYR A 76 -7.69 -3.54 -3.12
CA TYR A 76 -8.95 -3.65 -3.86
C TYR A 76 -10.15 -3.12 -3.06
N ARG A 77 -10.30 -3.52 -1.80
CA ARG A 77 -11.39 -3.07 -0.93
C ARG A 77 -11.34 -1.56 -0.68
N LEU A 78 -10.16 -1.03 -0.38
CA LEU A 78 -9.95 0.40 -0.10
C LEU A 78 -10.30 1.29 -1.30
N TRP A 79 -10.10 0.78 -2.52
CA TRP A 79 -10.44 1.46 -3.76
C TRP A 79 -11.91 1.24 -4.16
N ARG A 80 -12.49 0.06 -3.92
CA ARG A 80 -13.91 -0.22 -4.19
C ARG A 80 -14.85 0.70 -3.42
N ASP A 81 -14.52 1.05 -2.18
CA ASP A 81 -15.34 1.94 -1.36
C ASP A 81 -15.40 3.39 -1.89
N ARG A 82 -14.51 3.78 -2.81
CA ARG A 82 -14.54 5.11 -3.46
C ARG A 82 -15.53 5.18 -4.61
N PHE A 83 -15.77 4.08 -5.31
CA PHE A 83 -16.76 4.04 -6.40
C PHE A 83 -18.20 4.15 -5.88
N LYS A 84 -18.45 3.84 -4.61
CA LYS A 84 -19.76 4.05 -3.96
C LYS A 84 -19.99 5.45 -3.39
N GLN A 85 -18.95 6.31 -3.33
CA GLN A 85 -19.06 7.66 -2.78
C GLN A 85 -19.18 8.75 -3.86
N GLN A 86 -19.53 8.38 -5.10
CA GLN A 86 -20.02 9.33 -6.09
C GLN A 86 -21.56 9.34 -6.02
N PRO A 87 -22.21 10.38 -5.49
CA PRO A 87 -23.59 10.69 -5.82
C PRO A 87 -23.71 11.21 -7.26
#